data_AF-A0A369M2F0-F1
#
_entry.id   AF-A0A369M2F0-F1
#
_cell.length_a   1.000
_cell.length_b   1.000
_cell.length_c   1.000
_cell.angle_alpha   90.00
_cell.angle_beta   90.00
_cell.angle_gamma   90.00
#
_symmetry.space_group_name_H-M   'P 1'
#
loop_
_entity.id
_entity.type
_entity.pdbx_description
1 polymer ?
#
loop_
_entity_poly.entity_id
_entity_poly.type
_entity_poly.pdbx_seq_one_letter_code
_entity_poly.pdbx_strand_id
1 'polypeptide(L)'
;MDTIVLLIAVVVGLVALELLGMRAYRRHRARKAAAFTRENVGAVYDDLQAARARCLTEKRTYGMLADAARAGGREQDGAVLDALAAGERAHLAALEDFRGPLHAESVDPESRPPLPTGLDDALREVAARADAWSTGPCRDAAARARVHGHRDIAKLYRQLQEVEQTAACLCLDMAEGARPPELLSRCPSCGLIVAGRRPAFCTVCTKPGFEFEDVEVPAAATAGEVAGPVSGSAA
;
A
#
# COMPACT_ATOMS: atom_id res chain seq x y z
N MET A 1 -36.75 45.50 -24.56
CA MET A 1 -36.52 44.25 -23.80
C MET A 1 -35.53 44.62 -22.70
N ASP A 2 -35.96 44.59 -21.44
CA ASP A 2 -35.14 45.05 -20.30
C ASP A 2 -33.86 44.22 -20.18
N THR A 3 -32.74 44.90 -19.93
CA THR A 3 -31.41 44.27 -19.71
C THR A 3 -31.44 43.20 -18.62
N ILE A 4 -32.31 43.37 -17.61
CA ILE A 4 -32.56 42.41 -16.54
C ILE A 4 -33.14 41.10 -17.09
N VAL A 5 -34.09 41.18 -18.03
CA VAL A 5 -34.72 39.99 -18.65
C VAL A 5 -33.70 39.21 -19.48
N LEU A 6 -32.83 39.92 -20.21
CA LEU A 6 -31.74 39.29 -20.98
C LEU A 6 -30.76 38.55 -20.04
N LEU A 7 -30.37 39.18 -18.92
CA LEU A 7 -29.44 38.60 -17.96
C LEU A 7 -30.03 37.35 -17.29
N ILE A 8 -31.31 37.40 -16.90
CA ILE A 8 -32.02 36.23 -16.38
C ILE A 8 -32.05 35.10 -17.42
N ALA A 9 -32.35 35.41 -18.69
CA ALA A 9 -32.38 34.40 -19.76
C ALA A 9 -31.01 33.74 -19.97
N VAL A 10 -29.91 34.50 -19.90
CA VAL A 10 -28.54 33.97 -20.01
C VAL A 10 -28.21 33.05 -18.83
N VAL A 11 -28.50 33.47 -17.60
CA VAL A 11 -28.26 32.65 -16.40
C VAL A 11 -29.07 31.35 -16.45
N VAL A 12 -30.35 31.42 -16.82
CA VAL A 12 -31.20 30.22 -17.00
C VAL A 12 -30.63 29.31 -18.09
N GLY A 13 -30.13 29.86 -19.19
CA GLY A 13 -29.47 29.10 -20.25
C GLY A 13 -28.22 28.36 -19.78
N LEU A 14 -27.36 29.02 -18.99
CA LEU A 14 -26.15 28.42 -18.42
C LEU A 14 -26.50 27.29 -17.43
N VAL A 15 -27.45 27.54 -16.53
CA VAL A 15 -27.91 26.52 -15.57
C VAL A 15 -28.52 25.31 -16.30
N ALA A 16 -29.32 25.55 -17.35
CA ALA A 16 -29.87 24.46 -18.16
C ALA A 16 -28.77 23.62 -18.83
N LEU A 17 -27.70 24.27 -19.32
CA LEU A 17 -26.55 23.60 -19.93
C LEU A 17 -25.76 22.77 -18.90
N GLU A 18 -25.54 23.29 -17.70
CA GLU A 18 -24.92 22.54 -16.60
C GLU A 18 -25.77 21.32 -16.20
N LEU A 19 -27.09 21.48 -16.08
CA LEU A 19 -28.01 20.38 -15.77
C LEU A 19 -27.98 19.29 -16.85
N LEU A 20 -27.93 19.68 -18.13
CA LEU A 20 -27.77 18.75 -19.25
C LEU A 20 -26.42 18.03 -19.19
N GLY A 21 -25.34 18.75 -18.93
CA GLY A 21 -24.00 18.20 -18.74
C GLY A 21 -23.94 17.18 -17.60
N MET A 22 -24.50 17.52 -16.43
CA MET A 22 -24.59 16.62 -15.29
C MET A 22 -25.42 15.37 -15.60
N ARG A 23 -26.54 15.49 -16.31
CA ARG A 23 -27.37 14.33 -16.72
C ARG A 23 -26.61 13.43 -17.69
N ALA A 24 -25.94 14.00 -18.68
CA ALA A 24 -25.12 13.25 -19.64
C ALA A 24 -23.98 12.51 -18.92
N TYR A 25 -23.28 13.20 -18.02
CA TYR A 25 -22.23 12.61 -17.19
C TYR A 25 -22.75 11.47 -16.31
N ARG A 26 -23.89 11.63 -15.63
CA ARG A 26 -24.51 10.57 -14.82
C ARG A 26 -24.87 9.34 -15.65
N ARG A 27 -25.45 9.54 -16.84
CA ARG A 27 -25.75 8.43 -17.77
C ARG A 27 -24.50 7.72 -18.24
N HIS A 28 -23.46 8.46 -18.61
CA HIS A 28 -22.17 7.89 -18.99
C HIS A 28 -21.56 7.09 -17.84
N ARG A 29 -21.54 7.64 -16.62
CA ARG A 29 -21.06 6.95 -15.41
C ARG A 29 -21.87 5.68 -15.13
N ALA A 30 -23.19 5.73 -15.24
CA ALA A 30 -24.06 4.57 -15.05
C ALA A 30 -23.79 3.47 -16.09
N ARG A 31 -23.59 3.83 -17.36
CA ARG A 31 -23.19 2.87 -18.42
C ARG A 31 -21.82 2.26 -18.13
N LYS A 32 -20.83 3.07 -17.72
CA LYS A 32 -19.50 2.58 -17.37
C LYS A 32 -19.57 1.62 -16.17
N ALA A 33 -20.38 1.93 -15.16
CA ALA A 33 -20.59 1.06 -14.01
C ALA A 33 -21.31 -0.25 -14.40
N ALA A 34 -22.35 -0.17 -15.23
CA ALA A 34 -23.06 -1.36 -15.71
C ALA A 34 -22.19 -2.26 -16.60
N ALA A 35 -21.19 -1.70 -17.29
CA ALA A 35 -20.22 -2.46 -18.07
C ALA A 35 -19.09 -3.06 -17.21
N PHE A 36 -18.95 -2.66 -15.95
CA PHE A 36 -17.92 -3.17 -15.04
C PHE A 36 -18.43 -4.43 -14.33
N THR A 37 -18.48 -5.53 -15.08
CA THR A 37 -18.89 -6.86 -14.59
C THR A 37 -17.74 -7.85 -14.74
N ARG A 38 -17.75 -8.95 -13.98
CA ARG A 38 -16.70 -9.99 -14.01
C ARG A 38 -16.37 -10.45 -15.43
N GLU A 39 -17.39 -10.67 -16.27
CA GLU A 39 -17.26 -11.12 -17.65
C GLU A 39 -16.54 -10.09 -18.53
N ASN A 40 -16.79 -8.80 -18.29
CA ASN A 40 -16.23 -7.72 -19.09
C ASN A 40 -14.81 -7.33 -18.65
N VAL A 41 -14.44 -7.54 -17.38
CA VAL A 41 -13.06 -7.32 -16.91
C VAL A 41 -12.12 -8.51 -17.21
N GLY A 42 -12.65 -9.72 -17.36
CA GLY A 42 -11.88 -10.88 -17.83
C GLY A 42 -10.56 -11.08 -17.08
N ALA A 43 -9.44 -11.12 -17.80
CA ALA A 43 -8.10 -11.29 -17.21
C ALA A 43 -7.73 -10.24 -16.15
N VAL A 44 -8.32 -9.04 -16.19
CA VAL A 44 -8.09 -8.00 -15.17
C VAL A 44 -8.74 -8.39 -13.84
N TYR A 45 -9.86 -9.14 -13.87
CA TYR A 45 -10.44 -9.71 -12.65
C TYR A 45 -9.49 -10.71 -12.00
N ASP A 46 -8.90 -11.61 -12.80
CA ASP A 46 -7.96 -12.62 -12.31
C ASP A 46 -6.70 -11.98 -11.70
N ASP A 47 -6.20 -10.90 -12.33
CA ASP A 47 -5.10 -10.11 -11.79
C ASP A 47 -5.45 -9.51 -10.41
N LEU A 48 -6.69 -9.03 -10.22
CA LEU A 48 -7.16 -8.48 -8.93
C LEU A 48 -7.32 -9.59 -7.88
N GLN A 49 -7.70 -10.81 -8.28
CA GLN A 49 -7.74 -11.96 -7.37
C GLN A 49 -6.33 -12.36 -6.93
N ALA A 50 -5.40 -12.49 -7.88
CA ALA A 50 -4.01 -12.85 -7.63
C ALA A 50 -3.30 -11.81 -6.74
N ALA A 51 -3.48 -10.51 -7.03
CA ALA A 51 -2.92 -9.43 -6.22
C ALA A 51 -3.41 -9.51 -4.77
N ARG A 52 -4.70 -9.78 -4.56
CA ARG A 52 -5.25 -9.93 -3.21
C ARG A 52 -4.70 -11.17 -2.49
N ALA A 53 -4.63 -12.32 -3.17
CA ALA A 53 -4.06 -13.55 -2.61
C ALA A 53 -2.63 -13.29 -2.09
N ARG A 54 -1.83 -12.59 -2.90
CA ARG A 54 -0.47 -12.17 -2.56
C ARG A 54 -0.43 -11.22 -1.36
N CYS A 55 -1.21 -10.14 -1.37
CA CYS A 55 -1.25 -9.17 -0.26
C CYS A 55 -1.69 -9.83 1.06
N LEU A 56 -2.59 -10.81 1.02
CA LEU A 56 -2.95 -11.61 2.19
C LEU A 56 -1.77 -12.43 2.73
N THR A 57 -1.00 -13.05 1.84
CA THR A 57 0.18 -13.83 2.22
C THR A 57 1.26 -12.93 2.78
N GLU A 58 1.62 -11.84 2.11
CA GLU A 58 2.65 -10.92 2.61
C GLU A 58 2.28 -10.30 3.95
N LYS A 59 1.03 -9.87 4.14
CA LYS A 59 0.55 -9.38 5.43
C LYS A 59 0.82 -10.37 6.56
N ARG A 60 0.60 -11.67 6.32
CA ARG A 60 0.88 -12.73 7.32
C ARG A 60 2.38 -12.93 7.49
N THR A 61 3.14 -12.95 6.40
CA THR A 61 4.59 -13.10 6.39
C THR A 61 5.27 -11.98 7.18
N TYR A 62 4.91 -10.72 6.94
CA TYR A 62 5.46 -9.59 7.69
C TYR A 62 5.14 -9.68 9.19
N GLY A 63 3.93 -10.10 9.57
CA GLY A 63 3.59 -10.33 10.98
C GLY A 63 4.45 -11.42 11.62
N MET A 64 4.63 -12.56 10.95
CA MET A 64 5.51 -13.64 11.44
C MET A 64 6.97 -13.21 11.56
N LEU A 65 7.47 -12.44 10.60
CA LEU A 65 8.84 -11.93 10.63
C LEU A 65 9.01 -10.86 11.71
N ALA A 66 8.00 -10.04 11.97
CA ALA A 66 8.03 -9.07 13.06
C ALA A 66 8.19 -9.79 14.40
N ASP A 67 7.42 -10.85 14.63
CA ASP A 67 7.53 -11.68 15.84
C ASP A 67 8.91 -12.34 15.96
N ALA A 68 9.44 -12.86 14.85
CA ALA A 68 10.79 -13.44 14.82
C ALA A 68 11.89 -12.40 15.10
N ALA A 69 11.75 -11.18 14.57
CA ALA A 69 12.67 -10.09 14.82
C ALA A 69 12.72 -9.71 16.30
N ARG A 70 11.55 -9.57 16.95
CA ARG A 70 11.46 -9.31 18.40
C ARG A 70 12.06 -10.43 19.22
N ALA A 71 11.73 -11.69 18.90
CA ALA A 71 12.32 -12.85 19.57
C ALA A 71 13.86 -12.90 19.44
N GLY A 72 14.40 -12.36 18.34
CA GLY A 72 15.83 -12.19 18.10
C GLY A 72 16.45 -10.90 18.66
N GLY A 73 15.71 -10.10 19.44
CA GLY A 73 16.20 -8.84 20.02
C GLY A 73 16.30 -7.66 19.04
N ARG A 74 15.68 -7.76 17.86
CA ARG A 74 15.66 -6.75 16.80
C ARG A 74 14.33 -5.99 16.78
N GLU A 75 14.02 -5.35 17.91
CA GLU A 75 12.76 -4.63 18.14
C GLU A 75 12.45 -3.58 17.07
N GLN A 76 13.48 -2.87 16.59
CA GLN A 76 13.32 -1.85 15.56
C GLN A 76 12.88 -2.43 14.22
N ASP A 77 13.46 -3.55 13.81
CA ASP A 77 13.09 -4.25 12.59
C ASP A 77 11.68 -4.85 12.71
N GLY A 78 11.32 -5.32 13.90
CA GLY A 78 9.95 -5.74 14.22
C GLY A 78 8.92 -4.63 13.98
N ALA A 79 9.22 -3.39 14.39
CA ALA A 79 8.35 -2.24 14.14
C ALA A 79 8.22 -1.88 12.65
N VAL A 80 9.31 -1.96 11.88
CA VAL A 80 9.28 -1.76 10.42
C VAL A 80 8.43 -2.84 9.74
N LEU A 81 8.57 -4.10 10.14
CA LEU A 81 7.79 -5.22 9.61
C LEU A 81 6.29 -5.08 9.93
N ASP A 82 5.93 -4.60 11.11
CA ASP A 82 4.53 -4.25 11.42
C ASP A 82 3.98 -3.14 10.52
N ALA A 83 4.81 -2.13 10.23
CA ALA A 83 4.44 -1.06 9.32
C ALA A 83 4.25 -1.57 7.87
N LEU A 84 5.07 -2.52 7.43
CA LEU A 84 4.90 -3.22 6.15
C LEU A 84 3.61 -4.04 6.13
N ALA A 85 3.31 -4.79 7.19
CA ALA A 85 2.04 -5.50 7.33
C ALA A 85 0.83 -4.55 7.32
N ALA A 86 0.96 -3.35 7.89
CA ALA A 86 -0.04 -2.28 7.79
C ALA A 86 -0.16 -1.72 6.37
N GLY A 87 0.94 -1.63 5.64
CA GLY A 87 0.95 -1.28 4.21
C GLY A 87 0.15 -2.27 3.37
N GLU A 88 0.33 -3.57 3.60
CA GLU A 88 -0.46 -4.60 2.92
C GLU A 88 -1.96 -4.52 3.24
N ARG A 89 -2.34 -4.07 4.45
CA ARG A 89 -3.75 -3.76 4.75
C ARG A 89 -4.29 -2.63 3.87
N ALA A 90 -3.48 -1.61 3.57
CA ALA A 90 -3.87 -0.54 2.66
C ALA A 90 -4.00 -1.04 1.21
N HIS A 91 -3.11 -1.92 0.75
CA HIS A 91 -3.24 -2.59 -0.55
C HIS A 91 -4.53 -3.39 -0.67
N LEU A 92 -4.85 -4.19 0.36
CA LEU A 92 -6.10 -4.96 0.42
C LEU A 92 -7.32 -4.03 0.34
N ALA A 93 -7.35 -2.93 1.10
CA ALA A 93 -8.45 -1.97 1.04
C ALA A 93 -8.61 -1.37 -0.36
N ALA A 94 -7.51 -0.94 -0.99
CA ALA A 94 -7.53 -0.38 -2.33
C ALA A 94 -7.96 -1.40 -3.41
N LEU A 95 -7.64 -2.68 -3.24
CA LEU A 95 -8.12 -3.75 -4.10
C LEU A 95 -9.63 -3.98 -3.94
N GLU A 96 -10.16 -3.88 -2.71
CA GLU A 96 -11.60 -4.05 -2.45
C GLU A 96 -12.47 -2.97 -3.10
N ASP A 97 -11.94 -1.76 -3.29
CA ASP A 97 -12.65 -0.70 -4.04
C ASP A 97 -13.00 -1.11 -5.48
N PHE A 98 -12.22 -2.02 -6.08
CA PHE A 98 -12.49 -2.57 -7.41
C PHE A 98 -13.18 -3.93 -7.36
N ARG A 99 -12.86 -4.77 -6.37
CA ARG A 99 -13.43 -6.12 -6.24
C ARG A 99 -14.87 -6.13 -5.72
N GLY A 100 -15.21 -5.22 -4.82
CA GLY A 100 -16.55 -5.11 -4.21
C GLY A 100 -17.65 -4.93 -5.27
N PRO A 101 -17.54 -3.95 -6.19
CA PRO A 101 -18.49 -3.78 -7.28
C PRO A 101 -18.60 -4.97 -8.23
N LEU A 102 -17.57 -5.82 -8.31
CA LEU A 102 -17.55 -7.03 -9.12
C LEU A 102 -18.16 -8.25 -8.40
N HIS A 103 -18.59 -8.08 -7.15
CA HIS A 103 -19.01 -9.18 -6.27
C HIS A 103 -18.00 -10.32 -6.25
N ALA A 104 -16.71 -9.95 -6.18
CA ALA A 104 -15.62 -10.90 -6.23
C ALA A 104 -15.71 -11.92 -5.09
N GLU A 105 -15.39 -13.18 -5.42
CA GLU A 105 -15.33 -14.26 -4.46
C GLU A 105 -14.22 -14.03 -3.41
N SER A 106 -14.39 -14.63 -2.23
CA SER A 106 -13.30 -14.69 -1.26
C SER A 106 -12.14 -15.48 -1.85
N VAL A 107 -10.93 -14.96 -1.66
CA VAL A 107 -9.70 -15.61 -2.13
C VAL A 107 -8.83 -15.98 -0.94
N ASP A 108 -8.34 -17.21 -0.96
CA ASP A 108 -7.36 -17.69 -0.02
C ASP A 108 -5.99 -17.04 -0.27
N PRO A 109 -5.16 -16.91 0.77
CA PRO A 109 -3.79 -16.46 0.60
C PRO A 109 -3.04 -17.35 -0.41
N GLU A 110 -2.17 -16.72 -1.20
CA GLU A 110 -1.28 -17.43 -2.11
C GLU A 110 -0.44 -18.47 -1.34
N SER A 111 -0.47 -19.72 -1.83
CA SER A 111 0.36 -20.81 -1.28
C SER A 111 1.82 -20.59 -1.64
N ARG A 112 2.70 -20.66 -0.64
CA ARG A 112 4.15 -20.43 -0.82
C ARG A 112 5.00 -21.47 -0.11
N PRO A 113 6.23 -21.71 -0.59
CA PRO A 113 7.21 -22.45 0.18
C PRO A 113 7.43 -21.80 1.56
N PRO A 114 7.74 -22.61 2.60
CA PRO A 114 8.13 -22.08 3.89
C PRO A 114 9.33 -21.13 3.77
N LEU A 115 9.35 -20.10 4.62
CA LEU A 115 10.52 -19.23 4.72
C LEU A 115 11.72 -19.96 5.31
N PRO A 116 12.95 -19.55 4.96
CA PRO A 116 14.16 -19.96 5.67
C PRO A 116 14.03 -19.72 7.19
N THR A 117 14.70 -20.55 7.99
CA THR A 117 14.68 -20.44 9.45
C THR A 117 15.42 -19.19 9.97
N GLY A 118 16.43 -18.72 9.25
CA GLY A 118 17.17 -17.51 9.59
C GLY A 118 16.41 -16.24 9.18
N LEU A 119 16.31 -15.26 10.09
CA LEU A 119 15.60 -14.00 9.83
C LEU A 119 16.18 -13.25 8.62
N ASP A 120 17.50 -13.12 8.52
CA ASP A 120 18.14 -12.40 7.40
C ASP A 120 17.88 -13.08 6.07
N ASP A 121 17.98 -14.40 6.00
CA ASP A 121 17.69 -15.16 4.77
C ASP A 121 16.21 -15.08 4.40
N ALA A 122 15.32 -15.10 5.40
CA ALA A 122 13.90 -14.89 5.17
C ALA A 122 13.58 -13.48 4.67
N LEU A 123 14.27 -12.45 5.18
CA LEU A 123 14.15 -11.07 4.72
C LEU A 123 14.66 -10.90 3.29
N ARG A 124 15.81 -11.51 2.93
CA ARG A 124 16.33 -11.52 1.54
C ARG A 124 15.35 -12.18 0.58
N GLU A 125 14.78 -13.30 0.98
CA GLU A 125 13.78 -14.03 0.20
C GLU A 125 12.50 -13.19 0.00
N VAL A 126 12.01 -12.53 1.06
CA VAL A 126 10.87 -11.59 0.94
C VAL A 126 11.21 -10.42 0.02
N ALA A 127 12.39 -9.81 0.16
CA ALA A 127 12.83 -8.71 -0.67
C ALA A 127 12.88 -9.12 -2.16
N ALA A 128 13.48 -10.27 -2.47
CA ALA A 128 13.55 -10.80 -3.83
C ALA A 128 12.16 -11.05 -4.44
N ARG A 129 11.22 -11.57 -3.65
CA ARG A 129 9.84 -11.78 -4.12
C ARG A 129 9.08 -10.48 -4.34
N ALA A 130 9.21 -9.52 -3.42
CA ALA A 130 8.59 -8.21 -3.57
C ALA A 130 9.11 -7.49 -4.82
N ASP A 131 10.43 -7.52 -5.05
CA ASP A 131 11.05 -6.95 -6.25
C ASP A 131 10.57 -7.65 -7.53
N ALA A 132 10.62 -8.99 -7.58
CA ALA A 132 10.17 -9.77 -8.73
C ALA A 132 8.69 -9.53 -9.05
N TRP A 133 7.84 -9.43 -8.02
CA TRP A 133 6.42 -9.13 -8.19
C TRP A 133 6.18 -7.71 -8.72
N SER A 134 6.89 -6.73 -8.16
CA SER A 134 6.77 -5.32 -8.55
C SER A 134 7.20 -5.08 -10.00
N THR A 135 8.29 -5.72 -10.43
CA THR A 135 8.91 -5.49 -11.76
C THR A 135 8.30 -6.35 -12.86
N GLY A 136 7.67 -7.48 -12.53
CA GLY A 136 6.98 -8.37 -13.47
C GLY A 136 5.45 -8.30 -13.36
N PRO A 137 4.82 -9.17 -12.54
CA PRO A 137 3.37 -9.28 -12.42
C PRO A 137 2.60 -7.96 -12.28
N CYS A 138 3.05 -7.04 -11.42
CA CYS A 138 2.40 -5.73 -11.25
C CYS A 138 2.42 -4.90 -12.53
N ARG A 139 3.59 -4.83 -13.18
CA ARG A 139 3.77 -4.09 -14.44
C ARG A 139 2.88 -4.68 -15.55
N ASP A 140 2.84 -5.99 -15.65
CA ASP A 140 2.07 -6.69 -16.68
C ASP A 140 0.56 -6.56 -16.45
N ALA A 141 0.10 -6.63 -15.20
CA ALA A 141 -1.29 -6.36 -14.83
C ALA A 141 -1.68 -4.90 -15.10
N ALA A 142 -0.80 -3.93 -14.80
CA ALA A 142 -1.02 -2.53 -15.14
C ALA A 142 -1.18 -2.32 -16.66
N ALA A 143 -0.32 -2.98 -17.46
CA ALA A 143 -0.38 -2.91 -18.91
C ALA A 143 -1.67 -3.52 -19.46
N ARG A 144 -2.06 -4.71 -18.99
CA ARG A 144 -3.34 -5.34 -19.36
C ARG A 144 -4.53 -4.44 -19.00
N ALA A 145 -4.61 -3.98 -17.76
CA ALA A 145 -5.68 -3.09 -17.33
C ALA A 145 -5.78 -1.83 -18.22
N ARG A 146 -4.64 -1.27 -18.64
CA ARG A 146 -4.62 -0.12 -19.55
C ARG A 146 -5.14 -0.46 -20.95
N VAL A 147 -4.73 -1.59 -21.53
CA VAL A 147 -5.18 -2.07 -22.86
C VAL A 147 -6.70 -2.28 -22.87
N HIS A 148 -7.26 -2.81 -21.77
CA HIS A 148 -8.70 -3.01 -21.61
C HIS A 148 -9.47 -1.76 -21.15
N GLY A 149 -8.82 -0.58 -21.09
CA GLY A 149 -9.49 0.68 -20.77
C GLY A 149 -9.73 0.93 -19.27
N HIS A 150 -9.24 0.06 -18.39
CA HIS A 150 -9.33 0.18 -16.94
C HIS A 150 -8.18 1.00 -16.36
N ARG A 151 -8.13 2.29 -16.71
CA ARG A 151 -7.05 3.21 -16.30
C ARG A 151 -6.88 3.35 -14.78
N ASP A 152 -7.96 3.24 -14.03
CA ASP A 152 -7.95 3.35 -12.56
C ASP A 152 -7.28 2.12 -11.94
N ILE A 153 -7.56 0.92 -12.45
CA ILE A 153 -6.88 -0.33 -12.05
C ILE A 153 -5.41 -0.30 -12.49
N ALA A 154 -5.11 0.20 -13.69
CA ALA A 154 -3.72 0.39 -14.13
C ALA A 154 -2.95 1.43 -13.28
N LYS A 155 -3.66 2.39 -12.67
CA LYS A 155 -3.07 3.31 -11.69
C LYS A 155 -2.79 2.58 -10.38
N LEU A 156 -3.74 1.79 -9.88
CA LEU A 156 -3.55 0.97 -8.68
C LEU A 156 -2.28 0.11 -8.78
N TYR A 157 -2.13 -0.69 -9.84
CA TYR A 157 -0.94 -1.56 -9.98
C TYR A 157 0.39 -0.81 -10.02
N ARG A 158 0.43 0.39 -10.60
CA ARG A 158 1.64 1.23 -10.56
C ARG A 158 1.94 1.75 -9.16
N GLN A 159 0.90 2.05 -8.39
CA GLN A 159 1.06 2.44 -6.99
C GLN A 159 1.56 1.26 -6.14
N LEU A 160 0.99 0.07 -6.34
CA LEU A 160 1.45 -1.16 -5.68
C LEU A 160 2.92 -1.43 -6.03
N GLN A 161 3.29 -1.31 -7.30
CA GLN A 161 4.68 -1.46 -7.75
C GLN A 161 5.65 -0.56 -6.97
N GLU A 162 5.37 0.74 -6.90
CA GLU A 162 6.26 1.71 -6.22
C GLU A 162 6.38 1.42 -4.71
N VAL A 163 5.27 1.04 -4.06
CA VAL A 163 5.27 0.72 -2.62
C VAL A 163 6.03 -0.56 -2.35
N GLU A 164 5.84 -1.61 -3.17
CA GLU A 164 6.54 -2.88 -2.99
C GLU A 164 8.03 -2.81 -3.29
N GLN A 165 8.45 -1.97 -4.24
CA GLN A 165 9.89 -1.71 -4.43
C GLN A 165 10.51 -1.10 -3.17
N THR A 166 9.79 -0.18 -2.53
CA THR A 166 10.23 0.40 -1.25
C THR A 166 10.28 -0.66 -0.14
N ALA A 167 9.27 -1.53 -0.07
CA ALA A 167 9.23 -2.65 0.88
C ALA A 167 10.40 -3.63 0.66
N ALA A 168 10.71 -3.96 -0.60
CA ALA A 168 11.84 -4.82 -0.96
C ALA A 168 13.17 -4.24 -0.47
N CYS A 169 13.40 -2.93 -0.70
CA CYS A 169 14.58 -2.24 -0.21
C CYS A 169 14.67 -2.28 1.33
N LEU A 170 13.58 -2.01 2.04
CA LEU A 170 13.56 -2.06 3.50
C LEU A 170 13.87 -3.47 4.04
N CYS A 171 13.30 -4.50 3.43
CA CYS A 171 13.60 -5.89 3.80
C CYS A 171 15.07 -6.24 3.56
N LEU A 172 15.64 -5.80 2.44
CA LEU A 172 17.06 -6.03 2.13
C LEU A 172 17.97 -5.27 3.10
N ASP A 173 17.68 -3.99 3.35
CA ASP A 173 18.44 -3.16 4.31
C ASP A 173 18.47 -3.81 5.70
N MET A 174 17.34 -4.31 6.18
CA MET A 174 17.27 -5.06 7.44
C MET A 174 18.10 -6.35 7.39
N ALA A 175 18.06 -7.11 6.29
CA ALA A 175 18.84 -8.35 6.15
C ALA A 175 20.36 -8.11 6.12
N GLU A 176 20.79 -6.95 5.64
CA GLU A 176 22.19 -6.53 5.60
C GLU A 176 22.63 -5.77 6.87
N GLY A 177 21.75 -5.68 7.87
CA GLY A 177 22.06 -5.07 9.18
C GLY A 177 22.12 -3.54 9.14
N ALA A 178 21.53 -2.89 8.13
CA ALA A 178 21.36 -1.46 8.13
C ALA A 178 20.42 -1.05 9.27
N ARG A 179 20.79 -0.02 10.03
CA ARG A 179 19.91 0.48 11.09
C ARG A 179 18.72 1.19 10.46
N PRO A 180 17.50 0.94 10.93
CA PRO A 180 16.34 1.69 10.47
C PRO A 180 16.55 3.18 10.80
N PRO A 181 16.15 4.09 9.90
CA PRO A 181 16.18 5.52 10.14
C PRO A 181 15.42 5.88 11.43
N GLU A 182 15.92 6.86 12.19
CA GLU A 182 15.29 7.30 13.45
C GLU A 182 13.85 7.83 13.25
N LEU A 183 13.56 8.32 12.04
CA LEU A 183 12.24 8.83 11.67
C LEU A 183 11.72 8.03 10.50
N LEU A 184 10.68 7.23 10.75
CA LEU A 184 9.92 6.51 9.75
C LEU A 184 8.46 6.93 9.84
N SER A 185 7.85 7.19 8.69
CA SER A 185 6.42 7.47 8.61
C SER A 185 5.78 6.70 7.48
N ARG A 186 4.53 6.30 7.65
CA ARG A 186 3.75 5.50 6.70
C ARG A 186 2.58 6.29 6.16
N CYS A 187 2.37 6.22 4.85
CA CYS A 187 1.16 6.73 4.22
C CYS A 187 -0.03 5.83 4.57
N PRO A 188 -1.11 6.34 5.20
CA PRO A 188 -2.25 5.51 5.56
C PRO A 188 -3.01 4.98 4.35
N SER A 189 -2.95 5.69 3.21
CA SER A 189 -3.76 5.39 2.03
C SER A 189 -3.15 4.34 1.12
N CYS A 190 -1.83 4.28 0.99
CA CYS A 190 -1.16 3.37 0.06
C CYS A 190 -0.07 2.52 0.71
N GLY A 191 0.23 2.71 1.99
CA GLY A 191 1.21 1.89 2.70
C GLY A 191 2.68 2.29 2.49
N LEU A 192 2.99 3.29 1.66
CA LEU A 192 4.36 3.76 1.45
C LEU A 192 5.01 4.14 2.79
N ILE A 193 6.17 3.57 3.09
CA ILE A 193 7.02 3.98 4.21
C ILE A 193 8.09 4.95 3.68
N VAL A 194 8.27 6.06 4.38
CA VAL A 194 9.30 7.08 4.06
C VAL A 194 10.23 7.27 5.25
N ALA A 195 11.50 7.44 4.93
CA ALA A 195 12.55 7.76 5.89
C ALA A 195 12.80 9.26 5.99
N GLY A 196 13.03 9.75 7.20
CA GLY A 196 13.37 11.14 7.47
C GLY A 196 12.17 12.08 7.41
N ARG A 197 12.38 13.27 6.83
CA ARG A 197 11.34 14.31 6.78
C ARG A 197 10.19 13.88 5.88
N ARG A 198 8.98 13.86 6.43
CA ARG A 198 7.74 13.59 5.67
C ARG A 198 7.63 14.51 4.44
N PRO A 199 7.28 13.98 3.26
CA PRO A 199 7.02 14.81 2.09
C PRO A 199 5.73 15.62 2.28
N ALA A 200 5.57 16.73 1.55
CA ALA A 200 4.34 17.52 1.60
C ALA A 200 3.11 16.73 1.08
N PHE A 201 3.34 15.84 0.11
CA PHE A 201 2.38 14.90 -0.41
C PHE A 201 3.05 13.54 -0.62
N CYS A 202 2.31 12.45 -0.42
CA CYS A 202 2.77 11.12 -0.78
C CYS A 202 3.12 11.08 -2.27
N THR A 203 4.33 10.63 -2.59
CA THR A 203 4.84 10.52 -3.96
C THR A 203 4.08 9.51 -4.80
N VAL A 204 3.42 8.53 -4.14
CA VAL A 204 2.68 7.43 -4.80
C VAL A 204 1.19 7.77 -4.99
N CYS A 205 0.51 8.21 -3.94
CA CYS A 205 -0.94 8.38 -3.94
C CYS A 205 -1.41 9.83 -3.74
N THR A 206 -0.50 10.79 -3.64
CA THR A 206 -0.80 12.23 -3.47
C THR A 206 -1.55 12.60 -2.18
N LYS A 207 -1.66 11.66 -1.23
CA LYS A 207 -2.20 11.90 0.11
C LYS A 207 -1.40 13.02 0.80
N PRO A 208 -2.03 14.00 1.47
CA PRO A 208 -1.31 15.04 2.19
C PRO A 208 -0.37 14.47 3.25
N GLY A 209 0.84 15.04 3.35
CA GLY A 209 1.91 14.55 4.23
C GLY A 209 1.59 14.61 5.72
N PHE A 210 0.73 15.53 6.14
CA PHE A 210 0.32 15.63 7.55
C PHE A 210 -0.55 14.44 8.00
N GLU A 211 -1.12 13.67 7.06
CA GLU A 211 -1.89 12.47 7.36
C GLU A 211 -1.02 11.22 7.51
N PHE A 212 0.30 11.32 7.30
CA PHE A 212 1.20 10.18 7.53
C PHE A 212 1.24 9.83 9.01
N GLU A 213 1.21 8.53 9.27
CA GLU A 213 1.31 7.96 10.61
C GLU A 213 2.78 7.69 10.93
N ASP A 214 3.21 7.96 12.16
CA ASP A 214 4.55 7.57 12.60
C ASP A 214 4.64 6.05 12.71
N VAL A 215 5.80 5.52 12.32
CA VAL A 215 6.17 4.15 12.67
C VAL A 215 6.85 4.22 14.02
N GLU A 216 6.21 3.64 15.04
CA GLU A 216 6.75 3.61 16.41
C GLU A 216 7.95 2.65 16.46
N VAL A 217 9.14 3.17 16.17
CA VAL A 217 10.39 2.41 16.29
C VAL A 217 10.93 2.59 17.71
N PRO A 218 11.10 1.51 18.50
CA PRO A 218 11.67 1.61 19.83
C PRO A 218 13.07 2.22 19.78
N ALA A 219 13.40 3.08 20.75
CA ALA A 219 14.74 3.61 20.87
C ALA A 219 15.73 2.43 21.03
N ALA A 220 16.85 2.48 20.31
CA ALA A 220 17.89 1.48 20.48
C ALA A 220 18.36 1.54 21.94
N ALA A 221 18.25 0.42 22.67
CA ALA A 221 18.76 0.34 24.02
C ALA A 221 20.26 0.68 23.96
N THR A 222 20.64 1.82 24.54
CA THR A 222 22.05 2.19 24.66
C THR A 222 22.71 1.13 25.54
N ALA A 223 23.68 0.39 25.01
CA ALA A 223 24.52 -0.50 25.78
C ALA A 223 25.27 0.32 26.83
N GLY A 224 24.75 0.39 28.05
CA GLY A 224 25.33 1.26 29.08
C GLY A 224 24.54 1.35 30.38
N GLU A 225 24.29 0.22 31.04
CA GLU A 225 24.33 0.19 32.51
C GLU A 225 24.47 -1.27 33.01
N VAL A 226 25.69 -1.81 32.89
CA VAL A 226 26.11 -2.88 33.80
C VAL A 226 26.41 -2.21 35.13
N ALA A 227 25.37 -1.98 35.93
CA ALA A 227 25.55 -1.72 37.36
C ALA A 227 25.98 -3.06 38.01
N GLY A 228 27.29 -3.32 37.97
CA GLY A 228 27.88 -4.44 38.71
C GLY A 228 27.65 -4.26 40.21
N PRO A 229 27.39 -5.34 40.96
CA PRO A 229 27.16 -5.23 42.39
C PRO A 229 28.44 -4.76 43.09
N VAL A 230 28.35 -3.64 43.82
CA VAL A 230 29.39 -3.22 44.76
C VAL A 230 29.35 -4.20 45.93
N SER A 231 30.28 -5.15 45.93
CA SER A 231 30.55 -6.04 47.07
C SER A 231 31.18 -5.22 48.20
N GLY A 232 30.34 -4.64 49.06
CA GLY A 232 30.75 -4.09 50.34
C GLY A 232 30.80 -5.17 51.41
N SER A 233 31.93 -5.87 51.51
CA SER A 233 32.31 -6.59 52.74
C SER A 233 32.94 -5.58 53.69
N ALA A 234 32.34 -5.39 54.86
CA ALA A 234 32.97 -4.72 55.99
C ALA A 234 32.78 -5.59 57.25
N ALA A 235 33.93 -5.83 57.87
CA ALA A 235 34.27 -6.50 59.12
C ALA A 235 33.21 -6.46 60.24
#